data_AF-A0A0L0G2L4-F1
#
_entry.id   AF-A0A0L0G2L4-F1
#
_cell.length_a   1.000
_cell.length_b   1.000
_cell.length_c   1.000
_cell.angle_alpha   90.00
_cell.angle_beta   90.00
_cell.angle_gamma   90.00
#
_symmetry.space_group_name_H-M   'P 1'
#
loop_
_entity.id
_entity.type
_entity.pdbx_description
1 polymer ?
#
loop_
_entity_poly.entity_id
_entity_poly.type
_entity_poly.pdbx_seq_one_letter_code
_entity_poly.pdbx_strand_id
1 'polypeptide(L)'
;MNIDSCSEWRNIERCPPVIETNTSDNTELSQVHVVGDRTASGTFFCAKDIATLVDVSKSCKVYNTITNDNRVKIRIKGTLAVYLDTFGFIIYILSTKRGQSTGYAKWAMGLVAAYTTHDTAKIIELSAPSLQISLRRNNVDSPIPGGVYLIYAGTVGELKGLCDTLPLDVKDDHRIYKFGRSDNLHRRLGEHEHGFPGSTLAFAVYICSGTIGDAEAAIADIVSKHSATSKFPLKKQREVFCVPATMADALVDQLYNECRAFGAKSVSVDKLVAEKAMIQRDLKAVEDRALLTEQANHQVTEANRLTMESLNNAIANARRAYDEMRVAYFELAKKYDDARDRLMDFALLAPSSKKHKPNPPQ
;
A
#
# COMPACT_ATOMS: atom_id res chain seq x y z
N MET A 1 -39.48 5.04 9.13
CA MET A 1 -38.62 6.06 8.53
C MET A 1 -37.45 5.36 7.87
N ASN A 2 -37.36 5.47 6.54
CA ASN A 2 -36.24 5.00 5.74
C ASN A 2 -34.98 5.81 6.09
N ILE A 3 -33.99 5.18 6.70
CA ILE A 3 -32.63 5.71 6.79
C ILE A 3 -31.87 5.11 5.61
N ASP A 4 -32.17 5.61 4.42
CA ASP A 4 -31.48 5.29 3.17
C ASP A 4 -31.00 6.59 2.54
N SER A 5 -30.29 7.40 3.34
CA SER A 5 -29.65 8.63 2.88
C SER A 5 -28.12 8.43 2.91
N CYS A 6 -27.58 8.28 1.70
CA CYS A 6 -26.19 8.50 1.30
C CYS A 6 -25.09 8.12 2.31
N SER A 7 -24.75 6.83 2.35
CA SER A 7 -23.34 6.47 2.56
C SER A 7 -22.71 6.31 1.19
N GLU A 8 -21.91 7.28 0.77
CA GLU A 8 -21.07 7.12 -0.42
C GLU A 8 -20.12 5.95 -0.13
N TRP A 9 -20.41 4.80 -0.73
CA TRP A 9 -19.53 3.66 -0.66
C TRP A 9 -18.27 3.98 -1.44
N ARG A 10 -17.10 3.77 -0.83
CA ARG A 10 -15.84 3.77 -1.58
C ARG A 10 -15.84 2.56 -2.51
N ASN A 11 -16.06 2.83 -3.79
CA ASN A 11 -16.09 1.81 -4.84
C ASN A 11 -14.72 1.73 -5.52
N ILE A 12 -14.22 0.51 -5.67
CA ILE A 12 -13.01 0.19 -6.43
C ILE A 12 -13.46 -0.55 -7.68
N GLU A 13 -13.39 0.12 -8.83
CA GLU A 13 -13.93 -0.39 -10.10
C GLU A 13 -13.08 -1.50 -10.72
N ARG A 14 -11.78 -1.57 -10.38
CA ARG A 14 -10.87 -2.65 -10.82
C ARG A 14 -10.44 -3.47 -9.62
N CYS A 15 -10.67 -4.78 -9.67
CA CYS A 15 -10.19 -5.69 -8.64
C CYS A 15 -8.68 -5.57 -8.47
N PRO A 16 -8.17 -5.26 -7.27
CA PRO A 16 -6.74 -5.35 -6.98
C PRO A 16 -6.21 -6.79 -7.16
N PRO A 17 -4.89 -6.98 -7.29
CA PRO A 17 -4.28 -8.30 -7.38
C PRO A 17 -4.71 -9.21 -6.24
N VAL A 18 -4.97 -10.49 -6.53
CA VAL A 18 -5.31 -11.48 -5.51
C VAL A 18 -4.04 -11.88 -4.76
N ILE A 19 -4.11 -11.92 -3.43
CA ILE A 19 -3.01 -12.39 -2.60
C ILE A 19 -3.21 -13.89 -2.37
N GLU A 20 -2.40 -14.71 -3.03
CA GLU A 20 -2.38 -16.15 -2.76
C GLU A 20 -1.55 -16.45 -1.50
N THR A 21 -2.18 -17.04 -0.49
CA THR A 21 -1.52 -17.60 0.70
C THR A 21 -1.33 -19.11 0.49
N ASN A 22 -0.08 -19.59 0.50
CA ASN A 22 0.23 -21.02 0.37
C ASN A 22 -0.43 -21.84 1.50
N THR A 23 -1.39 -22.68 1.13
CA THR A 23 -2.01 -23.69 2.00
C THR A 23 -1.12 -24.91 2.08
N SER A 24 -0.19 -24.95 3.03
CA SER A 24 0.50 -26.21 3.37
C SER A 24 0.29 -26.69 4.80
N ASP A 25 -0.26 -25.87 5.69
CA ASP A 25 -0.52 -26.27 7.06
C ASP A 25 -1.98 -26.03 7.42
N ASN A 26 -2.56 -27.02 8.11
CA ASN A 26 -3.94 -27.18 8.56
C ASN A 26 -4.39 -26.10 9.60
N THR A 27 -4.04 -24.84 9.35
CA THR A 27 -4.51 -23.70 10.13
C THR A 27 -5.70 -23.08 9.41
N GLU A 28 -6.83 -22.98 10.12
CA GLU A 28 -8.11 -22.37 9.68
C GLU A 28 -7.98 -20.91 9.18
N LEU A 29 -6.76 -20.35 9.22
CA LEU A 29 -6.40 -18.98 8.88
C LEU A 29 -6.45 -18.72 7.36
N SER A 30 -6.38 -19.74 6.50
CA SER A 30 -6.22 -19.57 5.04
C SER A 30 -7.54 -19.46 4.24
N GLN A 31 -8.68 -19.15 4.88
CA GLN A 31 -10.00 -19.18 4.21
C GLN A 31 -10.56 -17.81 3.78
N VAL A 32 -9.90 -16.71 4.14
CA VAL A 32 -10.39 -15.36 3.82
C VAL A 32 -9.81 -14.91 2.48
N HIS A 33 -10.65 -14.65 1.48
CA HIS A 33 -10.19 -14.06 0.23
C HIS A 33 -9.65 -12.65 0.46
N VAL A 34 -8.41 -12.41 0.03
CA VAL A 34 -7.71 -11.12 0.18
C VAL A 34 -7.28 -10.61 -1.19
N VAL A 35 -7.46 -9.31 -1.42
CA VAL A 35 -6.97 -8.59 -2.61
C VAL A 35 -6.18 -7.37 -2.18
N GLY A 36 -5.17 -6.96 -2.95
CA GLY A 36 -4.39 -5.75 -2.63
C GLY A 36 -2.91 -5.84 -2.95
N ASP A 37 -2.17 -4.82 -2.50
CA ASP A 37 -0.72 -4.67 -2.68
C ASP A 37 0.12 -5.08 -1.45
N ARG A 38 -0.52 -5.71 -0.45
CA ARG A 38 0.08 -6.13 0.83
C ARG A 38 0.51 -5.00 1.77
N THR A 39 0.16 -3.75 1.48
CA THR A 39 0.31 -2.63 2.41
C THR A 39 -0.90 -2.53 3.35
N ALA A 40 -0.75 -1.87 4.50
CA ALA A 40 -1.85 -1.68 5.46
C ALA A 40 -3.06 -0.95 4.82
N SER A 41 -2.81 0.02 3.95
CA SER A 41 -3.83 0.83 3.27
C SER A 41 -4.33 0.23 1.96
N GLY A 42 -3.57 -0.67 1.35
CA GLY A 42 -3.87 -1.27 0.04
C GLY A 42 -4.30 -2.73 0.08
N THR A 43 -4.49 -3.32 1.28
CA THR A 43 -4.95 -4.71 1.47
C THR A 43 -6.40 -4.77 1.94
N PHE A 44 -7.19 -5.66 1.32
CA PHE A 44 -8.63 -5.77 1.52
C PHE A 44 -9.08 -7.22 1.73
N PHE A 45 -9.91 -7.45 2.74
CA PHE A 45 -10.38 -8.76 3.21
C PHE A 45 -11.87 -8.94 2.92
N CYS A 46 -12.25 -10.06 2.29
CA CYS A 46 -13.63 -10.29 1.89
C CYS A 46 -14.57 -10.42 3.09
N ALA A 47 -15.57 -9.53 3.20
CA ALA A 47 -16.50 -9.53 4.32
C ALA A 47 -17.37 -10.81 4.37
N LYS A 48 -17.57 -11.48 3.23
CA LYS A 48 -18.27 -12.77 3.16
C LYS A 48 -17.46 -13.85 3.86
N ASP A 49 -16.17 -13.93 3.57
CA ASP A 49 -15.33 -15.00 4.09
C ASP A 49 -14.95 -14.74 5.55
N ILE A 50 -14.84 -13.47 5.96
CA ILE A 50 -14.76 -13.11 7.39
C ILE A 50 -16.01 -13.60 8.13
N ALA A 51 -17.21 -13.47 7.54
CA ALA A 51 -18.42 -13.95 8.18
C ALA A 51 -18.42 -15.48 8.34
N THR A 52 -17.89 -16.21 7.36
CA THR A 52 -17.65 -17.66 7.46
C THR A 52 -16.64 -17.97 8.58
N LEU A 53 -15.51 -17.26 8.60
CA LEU A 53 -14.44 -17.43 9.60
C LEU A 53 -14.94 -17.25 11.05
N VAL A 54 -15.85 -16.30 11.27
CA VAL A 54 -16.39 -16.00 12.62
C VAL A 54 -17.72 -16.69 12.91
N ASP A 55 -18.16 -17.60 12.05
CA ASP A 55 -19.44 -18.33 12.13
C ASP A 55 -20.66 -17.40 12.27
N VAL A 56 -20.80 -16.48 11.32
CA VAL A 56 -21.90 -15.51 11.25
C VAL A 56 -22.67 -15.66 9.95
N SER A 57 -23.99 -15.88 10.07
CA SER A 57 -24.88 -16.22 8.94
C SER A 57 -25.03 -15.18 7.84
N LYS A 58 -24.64 -13.92 8.06
CA LYS A 58 -24.73 -12.84 7.06
C LYS A 58 -23.53 -11.92 7.13
N SER A 59 -22.89 -11.69 5.98
CA SER A 59 -21.75 -10.77 5.86
C SER A 59 -22.07 -9.32 6.21
N CYS A 60 -23.34 -8.89 6.13
CA CYS A 60 -23.75 -7.55 6.58
C CYS A 60 -23.54 -7.32 8.07
N LYS A 61 -23.56 -8.38 8.89
CA LYS A 61 -23.22 -8.28 10.32
C LYS A 61 -21.75 -8.02 10.57
N VAL A 62 -20.89 -8.26 9.57
CA VAL A 62 -19.46 -7.95 9.63
C VAL A 62 -19.24 -6.48 9.30
N TYR A 63 -19.66 -6.03 8.12
CA TYR A 63 -19.34 -4.68 7.67
C TYR A 63 -20.22 -3.57 8.27
N ASN A 64 -21.38 -3.88 8.87
CA ASN A 64 -22.22 -2.86 9.53
C ASN A 64 -21.67 -2.40 10.89
N THR A 65 -20.77 -3.17 11.50
CA THR A 65 -20.10 -2.77 12.74
C THR A 65 -18.84 -1.95 12.48
N ILE A 66 -18.50 -1.69 11.22
CA ILE A 66 -17.29 -1.00 10.78
C ILE A 66 -17.69 0.31 10.12
N THR A 67 -16.92 1.37 10.39
CA THR A 67 -17.11 2.69 9.80
C THR A 67 -16.95 2.65 8.27
N ASN A 68 -17.58 3.61 7.58
CA ASN A 68 -17.53 3.68 6.12
C ASN A 68 -16.10 3.77 5.56
N ASP A 69 -15.21 4.44 6.28
CA ASP A 69 -13.82 4.66 5.83
C ASP A 69 -13.02 3.36 5.72
N ASN A 70 -13.37 2.36 6.54
CA ASN A 70 -12.66 1.09 6.64
C ASN A 70 -13.34 -0.05 5.86
N ARG A 71 -14.34 0.27 5.03
CA ARG A 71 -15.06 -0.71 4.18
C ARG A 71 -15.17 -0.20 2.75
N VAL A 72 -15.04 -1.12 1.80
CA VAL A 72 -15.05 -0.82 0.37
C VAL A 72 -15.91 -1.80 -0.40
N LYS A 73 -16.41 -1.39 -1.55
CA LYS A 73 -17.00 -2.30 -2.54
C LYS A 73 -16.03 -2.46 -3.69
N ILE A 74 -15.64 -3.69 -3.99
CA ILE A 74 -14.72 -4.01 -5.07
C ILE A 74 -15.48 -4.78 -6.13
N ARG A 75 -15.35 -4.34 -7.39
CA ARG A 75 -15.95 -5.04 -8.53
C ARG A 75 -15.07 -6.21 -8.95
N ILE A 76 -15.62 -7.42 -8.89
CA ILE A 76 -14.96 -8.67 -9.28
C ILE A 76 -15.86 -9.43 -10.25
N LYS A 77 -15.35 -9.69 -11.47
CA LYS A 77 -16.10 -10.39 -12.53
C LYS A 77 -17.52 -9.80 -12.75
N GLY A 78 -17.64 -8.46 -12.70
CA GLY A 78 -18.90 -7.74 -12.88
C GLY A 78 -19.78 -7.59 -11.63
N THR A 79 -19.46 -8.27 -10.52
CA THR A 79 -20.25 -8.22 -9.28
C THR A 79 -19.54 -7.36 -8.22
N LEU A 80 -20.28 -6.50 -7.52
CA LEU A 80 -19.74 -5.74 -6.38
C LEU A 80 -19.78 -6.59 -5.11
N ALA A 81 -18.62 -6.81 -4.51
CA ALA A 81 -18.48 -7.48 -3.21
C ALA A 81 -17.90 -6.52 -2.17
N VAL A 82 -18.31 -6.68 -0.91
CA VAL A 82 -17.84 -5.83 0.19
C VAL A 82 -16.57 -6.41 0.80
N TYR A 83 -15.58 -5.54 0.99
CA TYR A 83 -14.33 -5.84 1.66
C TYR A 83 -14.11 -4.87 2.82
N LEU A 84 -13.34 -5.31 3.80
CA LEU A 84 -12.76 -4.46 4.83
C LEU A 84 -11.31 -4.19 4.51
N ASP A 85 -10.79 -3.00 4.79
CA ASP A 85 -9.33 -2.82 4.79
C ASP A 85 -8.70 -3.45 6.03
N THR A 86 -7.37 -3.38 6.13
CA THR A 86 -6.62 -3.95 7.25
C THR A 86 -7.11 -3.43 8.61
N PHE A 87 -7.40 -2.13 8.72
CA PHE A 87 -7.89 -1.54 9.96
C PHE A 87 -9.31 -2.01 10.29
N GLY A 88 -10.21 -2.03 9.29
CA GLY A 88 -11.57 -2.54 9.45
C GLY A 88 -11.60 -4.01 9.88
N PHE A 89 -10.73 -4.83 9.30
CA PHE A 89 -10.58 -6.23 9.70
C PHE A 89 -10.10 -6.37 11.14
N ILE A 90 -9.02 -5.66 11.53
CA ILE A 90 -8.49 -5.69 12.90
C ILE A 90 -9.55 -5.22 13.91
N ILE A 91 -10.21 -4.09 13.62
CA ILE A 91 -11.29 -3.57 14.47
C ILE A 91 -12.37 -4.63 14.65
N TYR A 92 -12.82 -5.29 13.57
CA TYR A 92 -13.87 -6.31 13.66
C TYR A 92 -13.45 -7.49 14.56
N ILE A 93 -12.26 -8.04 14.29
CA ILE A 93 -11.74 -9.22 14.97
C ILE A 93 -11.52 -8.94 16.47
N LEU A 94 -11.02 -7.76 16.82
CA LEU A 94 -10.70 -7.42 18.20
C LEU A 94 -11.88 -6.84 19.01
N SER A 95 -12.88 -6.22 18.36
CA SER A 95 -14.00 -5.57 19.08
C SER A 95 -15.24 -6.44 19.24
N THR A 96 -15.39 -7.52 18.47
CA THR A 96 -16.60 -8.35 18.50
C THR A 96 -16.39 -9.66 19.24
N LYS A 97 -17.40 -10.12 19.99
CA LYS A 97 -17.35 -11.41 20.72
C LYS A 97 -17.03 -12.60 19.79
N ARG A 98 -17.58 -12.58 18.57
CA ARG A 98 -17.37 -13.63 17.55
C ARG A 98 -15.97 -13.53 16.92
N GLY A 99 -15.48 -12.32 16.64
CA GLY A 99 -14.10 -12.10 16.22
C GLY A 99 -13.10 -12.60 17.25
N GLN A 100 -13.32 -12.26 18.53
CA GLN A 100 -12.44 -12.62 19.65
C GLN A 100 -12.35 -14.13 19.89
N SER A 101 -13.36 -14.92 19.49
CA SER A 101 -13.30 -16.38 19.61
C SER A 101 -12.37 -17.07 18.61
N THR A 102 -11.92 -16.36 17.56
CA THR A 102 -11.11 -16.95 16.49
C THR A 102 -9.64 -17.13 16.88
N GLY A 103 -8.94 -18.03 16.18
CA GLY A 103 -7.48 -18.14 16.23
C GLY A 103 -6.77 -16.84 15.85
N TYR A 104 -7.35 -16.04 14.94
CA TYR A 104 -6.83 -14.73 14.55
C TYR A 104 -6.78 -13.73 15.70
N ALA A 105 -7.86 -13.61 16.48
CA ALA A 105 -7.87 -12.71 17.64
C ALA A 105 -6.87 -13.15 18.71
N LYS A 106 -6.79 -14.46 18.98
CA LYS A 106 -5.83 -15.01 19.95
C LYS A 106 -4.38 -14.75 19.51
N TRP A 107 -4.09 -14.96 18.23
CA TRP A 107 -2.78 -14.68 17.65
C TRP A 107 -2.45 -13.18 17.70
N ALA A 108 -3.35 -12.31 17.23
CA ALA A 108 -3.14 -10.86 17.23
C ALA A 108 -2.96 -10.30 18.65
N MET A 109 -3.79 -10.74 19.61
CA MET A 109 -3.65 -10.36 21.01
C MET A 109 -2.36 -10.89 21.63
N GLY A 110 -1.95 -12.12 21.29
CA GLY A 110 -0.67 -12.68 21.69
C GLY A 110 0.50 -11.85 21.18
N LEU A 111 0.41 -11.38 19.93
CA LEU A 111 1.42 -10.53 19.33
C LEU A 111 1.49 -9.16 20.03
N VAL A 112 0.34 -8.49 20.24
CA VAL A 112 0.26 -7.22 20.99
C VAL A 112 0.79 -7.37 22.41
N ALA A 113 0.42 -8.45 23.11
CA ALA A 113 0.92 -8.73 24.45
C ALA A 113 2.43 -8.92 24.45
N ALA A 114 2.97 -9.71 23.52
CA ALA A 114 4.41 -9.92 23.39
C ALA A 114 5.18 -8.63 23.08
N TYR A 115 4.62 -7.74 22.25
CA TYR A 115 5.19 -6.41 22.02
C TYR A 115 5.19 -5.55 23.29
N THR A 116 4.08 -5.58 24.05
CA THR A 116 3.90 -4.81 25.28
C THR A 116 4.83 -5.29 26.40
N THR A 117 5.05 -6.60 26.52
CA THR A 117 5.95 -7.20 27.51
C THR A 117 7.40 -7.30 27.04
N HIS A 118 7.68 -6.88 25.81
CA HIS A 118 8.98 -7.01 25.15
C HIS A 118 9.49 -8.47 25.08
N ASP A 119 8.57 -9.44 25.06
CA ASP A 119 8.88 -10.87 24.91
C ASP A 119 9.28 -11.17 23.45
N THR A 120 10.57 -10.97 23.18
CA THR A 120 11.13 -11.08 21.83
C THR A 120 11.04 -12.50 21.28
N ALA A 121 11.16 -13.53 22.14
CA ALA A 121 11.00 -14.92 21.73
C ALA A 121 9.57 -15.19 21.27
N LYS A 122 8.57 -14.66 22.00
CA LYS A 122 7.16 -14.83 21.64
C LYS A 122 6.76 -14.01 20.40
N ILE A 123 7.33 -12.81 20.22
CA ILE A 123 7.14 -12.04 18.97
C ILE A 123 7.66 -12.84 17.78
N ILE A 124 8.86 -13.40 17.87
CA ILE A 124 9.45 -14.23 16.80
C ILE A 124 8.60 -15.47 16.57
N GLU A 125 8.22 -16.21 17.62
CA GLU A 125 7.38 -17.40 17.52
C GLU A 125 6.06 -17.11 16.80
N LEU A 126 5.37 -16.03 17.19
CA LEU A 126 4.07 -15.66 16.63
C LEU A 126 4.18 -15.04 15.23
N SER A 127 5.30 -14.39 14.90
CA SER A 127 5.52 -13.74 13.60
C SER A 127 6.19 -14.66 12.58
N ALA A 128 6.94 -15.67 13.02
CA ALA A 128 7.72 -16.54 12.15
C ALA A 128 6.89 -17.25 11.07
N PRO A 129 5.66 -17.74 11.33
CA PRO A 129 4.82 -18.29 10.26
C PRO A 129 4.40 -17.24 9.22
N SER A 130 4.18 -15.99 9.64
CA SER A 130 3.77 -14.88 8.75
C SER A 130 4.94 -14.28 7.97
N LEU A 131 6.16 -14.36 8.53
CA LEU A 131 7.41 -13.90 7.92
C LEU A 131 8.09 -14.98 7.06
N GLN A 132 7.65 -16.24 7.16
CA GLN A 132 8.02 -17.33 6.25
C GLN A 132 7.34 -17.11 4.88
N ILE A 133 7.78 -16.07 4.16
CA ILE A 133 7.41 -15.91 2.75
C ILE A 133 8.22 -16.95 1.95
N SER A 134 7.68 -18.16 1.83
CA SER A 134 8.15 -19.15 0.86
C SER A 134 7.55 -18.82 -0.50
N LEU A 135 8.29 -18.08 -1.32
CA LEU A 135 7.94 -17.90 -2.73
C LEU A 135 8.30 -19.18 -3.50
N ARG A 136 7.32 -20.07 -3.68
CA ARG A 136 7.36 -21.07 -4.75
C ARG A 136 6.57 -20.53 -5.93
N ARG A 137 7.28 -20.39 -7.06
CA ARG A 137 6.79 -20.03 -8.40
C ARG A 137 5.97 -18.73 -8.53
N ASN A 138 6.42 -17.93 -9.50
CA ASN A 138 5.68 -16.98 -10.32
C ASN A 138 5.16 -15.63 -9.80
N ASN A 139 5.25 -15.24 -8.53
CA ASN A 139 4.93 -13.84 -8.17
C ASN A 139 5.86 -13.30 -7.06
N VAL A 140 6.93 -12.61 -7.46
CA VAL A 140 7.87 -11.91 -6.56
C VAL A 140 7.59 -10.41 -6.58
N ASP A 141 6.41 -10.00 -6.10
CA ASP A 141 6.04 -8.58 -5.97
C ASP A 141 6.44 -7.98 -4.61
N SER A 142 7.15 -8.74 -3.76
CA SER A 142 7.66 -8.25 -2.46
C SER A 142 9.17 -8.01 -2.52
N PRO A 143 9.68 -6.84 -2.11
CA PRO A 143 11.11 -6.59 -2.02
C PRO A 143 11.68 -7.38 -0.84
N ILE A 144 12.25 -8.55 -1.12
CA ILE A 144 13.01 -9.30 -0.11
C ILE A 144 14.37 -8.57 0.04
N PRO A 145 14.71 -8.06 1.24
CA PRO A 145 15.90 -7.22 1.47
C PRO A 145 17.23 -7.98 1.40
N GLY A 146 17.22 -9.28 1.10
CA GLY A 146 18.42 -10.06 0.79
C GLY A 146 18.24 -11.56 0.97
N GLY A 147 19.06 -12.40 0.34
CA GLY A 147 18.99 -13.85 0.53
C GLY A 147 19.72 -14.66 -0.54
N VAL A 148 19.60 -15.98 -0.41
CA VAL A 148 20.10 -16.94 -1.39
C VAL A 148 18.94 -17.39 -2.27
N TYR A 149 19.18 -17.47 -3.58
CA TYR A 149 18.19 -17.87 -4.56
C TYR A 149 18.70 -19.00 -5.44
N LEU A 150 17.76 -19.72 -6.03
CA LEU A 150 17.99 -20.70 -7.07
C LEU A 150 17.00 -20.43 -8.21
N ILE A 151 17.50 -20.21 -9.42
CA ILE A 151 16.69 -20.12 -10.63
C ILE A 151 16.86 -21.39 -11.47
N TYR A 152 15.77 -21.85 -12.05
CA TYR A 152 15.75 -22.79 -13.15
C TYR A 152 15.88 -22.02 -14.46
N ALA A 153 16.99 -22.25 -15.17
CA ALA A 153 17.33 -21.52 -16.39
C ALA A 153 16.77 -22.17 -17.66
N GLY A 154 16.45 -23.47 -17.61
CA GLY A 154 16.04 -24.26 -18.78
C GLY A 154 16.70 -25.63 -18.78
N THR A 155 16.67 -26.30 -19.93
CA THR A 155 17.33 -27.59 -20.15
C THR A 155 18.64 -27.43 -20.90
N VAL A 156 19.50 -28.46 -20.84
CA VAL A 156 20.73 -28.48 -21.64
C VAL A 156 20.43 -28.43 -23.12
N GLY A 157 19.39 -29.10 -23.60
CA GLY A 157 18.99 -29.05 -25.01
C GLY A 157 18.71 -27.63 -25.49
N GLU A 158 18.10 -26.79 -24.63
CA GLU A 158 17.78 -25.39 -24.92
C GLU A 158 19.01 -24.48 -24.85
N LEU A 159 19.92 -24.70 -23.89
CA LEU A 159 21.01 -23.76 -23.60
C LEU A 159 22.39 -24.18 -24.10
N LYS A 160 22.56 -25.42 -24.61
CA LYS A 160 23.86 -25.94 -25.06
C LYS A 160 24.51 -25.10 -26.17
N GLY A 161 23.71 -24.43 -27.00
CA GLY A 161 24.22 -23.53 -28.04
C GLY A 161 24.91 -22.27 -27.51
N LEU A 162 24.78 -21.98 -26.20
CA LEU A 162 25.43 -20.86 -25.52
C LEU A 162 26.75 -21.24 -24.83
N CYS A 163 27.13 -22.52 -24.88
CA CYS A 163 28.34 -23.07 -24.28
C CYS A 163 29.40 -23.36 -25.36
N ASP A 164 30.67 -23.04 -25.06
CA ASP A 164 31.79 -23.39 -25.95
C ASP A 164 32.16 -24.88 -25.82
N THR A 165 31.96 -25.45 -24.63
CA THR A 165 32.23 -26.87 -24.32
C THR A 165 31.14 -27.42 -23.41
N LEU A 166 30.73 -28.67 -23.64
CA LEU A 166 29.79 -29.39 -22.76
C LEU A 166 30.54 -30.51 -22.05
N PRO A 167 30.24 -30.81 -20.78
CA PRO A 167 30.77 -32.00 -20.14
C PRO A 167 30.23 -33.27 -20.81
N LEU A 168 31.05 -34.32 -20.88
CA LEU A 168 30.78 -35.54 -21.67
C LEU A 168 29.50 -36.29 -21.24
N ASP A 169 29.14 -36.23 -19.97
CA ASP A 169 28.04 -37.01 -19.38
C ASP A 169 26.71 -36.25 -19.29
N VAL A 170 26.64 -35.06 -19.90
CA VAL A 170 25.46 -34.20 -19.83
C VAL A 170 24.51 -34.49 -21.00
N LYS A 171 23.24 -34.76 -20.69
CA LYS A 171 22.18 -35.02 -21.67
C LYS A 171 21.27 -33.82 -21.84
N ASP A 172 20.60 -33.74 -22.98
CA ASP A 172 19.72 -32.63 -23.35
C ASP A 172 18.58 -32.40 -22.35
N ASP A 173 18.08 -33.46 -21.70
CA ASP A 173 16.99 -33.40 -20.72
C ASP A 173 17.44 -32.98 -19.32
N HIS A 174 18.74 -32.85 -19.07
CA HIS A 174 19.24 -32.36 -17.79
C HIS A 174 18.76 -30.91 -17.58
N ARG A 175 18.33 -30.61 -16.35
CA ARG A 175 17.87 -29.28 -15.94
C ARG A 175 19.05 -28.43 -15.51
N ILE A 176 19.06 -27.18 -15.96
CA ILE A 176 20.10 -26.20 -15.63
C ILE A 176 19.56 -25.26 -14.55
N TYR A 177 20.37 -25.08 -13.52
CA TYR A 177 20.09 -24.17 -12.42
C TYR A 177 21.25 -23.19 -12.23
N LYS A 178 20.90 -22.02 -11.73
CA LYS A 178 21.87 -21.04 -11.23
C LYS A 178 21.49 -20.65 -9.81
N PHE A 179 22.46 -20.69 -8.92
CA PHE A 179 22.30 -20.16 -7.57
C PHE A 179 23.11 -18.88 -7.38
N GLY A 180 22.82 -18.17 -6.30
CA GLY A 180 23.67 -17.09 -5.83
C GLY A 180 23.02 -16.33 -4.69
N ARG A 181 23.71 -15.30 -4.21
CA ARG A 181 23.16 -14.36 -3.22
C ARG A 181 22.91 -12.96 -3.78
N SER A 182 22.05 -12.22 -3.07
CA SER A 182 21.86 -10.79 -3.30
C SER A 182 21.37 -10.11 -2.02
N ASP A 183 21.78 -8.86 -1.81
CA ASP A 183 21.19 -7.95 -0.82
C ASP A 183 19.91 -7.26 -1.37
N ASN A 184 19.51 -7.60 -2.60
CA ASN A 184 18.23 -7.21 -3.19
C ASN A 184 17.83 -8.28 -4.19
N LEU A 185 17.01 -9.25 -3.75
CA LEU A 185 16.64 -10.37 -4.59
C LEU A 185 15.78 -9.96 -5.78
N HIS A 186 14.89 -8.98 -5.60
CA HIS A 186 14.02 -8.50 -6.67
C HIS A 186 14.83 -7.89 -7.83
N ARG A 187 15.76 -6.97 -7.52
CA ARG A 187 16.67 -6.39 -8.53
C ARG A 187 17.46 -7.49 -9.23
N ARG A 188 17.97 -8.46 -8.46
CA ARG A 188 18.81 -9.55 -8.98
C ARG A 188 18.05 -10.49 -9.90
N LEU A 189 16.79 -10.81 -9.59
CA LEU A 189 15.95 -11.62 -10.47
C LEU A 189 15.66 -10.87 -11.78
N GLY A 190 15.43 -9.56 -11.74
CA GLY A 190 15.31 -8.73 -12.95
C GLY A 190 16.61 -8.67 -13.80
N GLU A 191 17.78 -8.67 -13.15
CA GLU A 191 19.07 -8.79 -13.85
C GLU A 191 19.20 -10.15 -14.58
N HIS A 192 18.67 -11.23 -13.99
CA HIS A 192 18.72 -12.56 -14.61
C HIS A 192 17.81 -12.73 -15.81
N GLU A 193 16.71 -11.98 -15.92
CA GLU A 193 15.83 -12.03 -17.11
C GLU A 193 16.60 -11.68 -18.39
N HIS A 194 17.62 -10.81 -18.29
CA HIS A 194 18.47 -10.45 -19.42
C HIS A 194 19.47 -11.56 -19.80
N GLY A 195 19.85 -12.42 -18.85
CA GLY A 195 20.83 -13.49 -19.04
C GLY A 195 20.22 -14.87 -19.29
N PHE A 196 19.02 -15.10 -18.76
CA PHE A 196 18.23 -16.33 -18.88
C PHE A 196 16.76 -15.97 -19.12
N PRO A 197 16.40 -15.55 -20.36
CA PRO A 197 15.03 -15.19 -20.70
C PRO A 197 14.07 -16.35 -20.42
N GLY A 198 12.99 -16.10 -19.69
CA GLY A 198 12.01 -17.14 -19.32
C GLY A 198 12.48 -18.09 -18.22
N SER A 199 13.59 -17.78 -17.53
CA SER A 199 13.97 -18.52 -16.32
C SER A 199 12.90 -18.39 -15.22
N THR A 200 12.77 -19.42 -14.39
CA THR A 200 11.79 -19.43 -13.31
C THR A 200 12.49 -19.56 -11.97
N LEU A 201 11.96 -18.89 -10.95
CA LEU A 201 12.48 -19.03 -9.59
C LEU A 201 12.12 -20.43 -9.06
N ALA A 202 13.15 -21.24 -8.76
CA ALA A 202 12.97 -22.52 -8.09
C ALA A 202 12.71 -22.29 -6.59
N PHE A 203 13.56 -21.49 -5.95
CA PHE A 203 13.30 -20.95 -4.61
C PHE A 203 14.09 -19.66 -4.35
N ALA A 204 13.64 -18.91 -3.36
CA ALA A 204 14.42 -17.87 -2.70
C ALA A 204 14.22 -17.99 -1.18
N VAL A 205 15.29 -17.85 -0.42
CA VAL A 205 15.26 -17.87 1.05
C VAL A 205 15.91 -16.59 1.56
N TYR A 206 15.17 -15.84 2.38
CA TYR A 206 15.73 -14.71 3.10
C TYR A 206 16.78 -15.19 4.10
N ILE A 207 17.96 -14.59 4.08
CA ILE A 207 19.05 -14.88 5.00
C ILE A 207 19.65 -13.55 5.43
N CYS A 208 19.83 -13.38 6.75
CA CYS A 208 20.46 -12.17 7.29
C CYS A 208 21.81 -11.91 6.62
N SER A 209 22.11 -10.64 6.33
CA SER A 209 23.30 -10.20 5.58
C SER A 209 24.64 -10.70 6.15
N GLY A 210 24.72 -11.00 7.45
CA GLY A 210 25.94 -11.51 8.05
C GLY A 210 26.12 -13.03 8.04
N THR A 211 25.15 -13.81 7.56
CA THR A 211 25.27 -15.27 7.35
C THR A 211 24.96 -15.70 5.92
N ILE A 212 24.64 -14.74 5.05
CA ILE A 212 24.31 -14.99 3.64
C ILE A 212 25.48 -15.60 2.86
N GLY A 213 26.72 -15.22 3.20
CA GLY A 213 27.93 -15.79 2.61
C GLY A 213 28.15 -17.24 3.02
N ASP A 214 27.93 -17.57 4.29
CA ASP A 214 28.05 -18.94 4.80
C ASP A 214 26.99 -19.86 4.16
N ALA A 215 25.78 -19.35 3.99
CA ALA A 215 24.70 -20.07 3.32
C ALA A 215 25.02 -20.32 1.83
N GLU A 216 25.50 -19.31 1.10
CA GLU A 216 25.92 -19.47 -0.30
C GLU A 216 27.07 -20.49 -0.42
N ALA A 217 28.04 -20.45 0.50
CA ALA A 217 29.14 -21.41 0.54
C ALA A 217 28.67 -22.85 0.83
N ALA A 218 27.70 -23.03 1.73
CA ALA A 218 27.11 -24.34 2.01
C ALA A 218 26.38 -24.92 0.79
N ILE A 219 25.62 -24.09 0.07
CA ILE A 219 24.98 -24.48 -1.20
C ILE A 219 26.02 -24.84 -2.25
N ALA A 220 27.07 -24.03 -2.40
CA ALA A 220 28.15 -24.31 -3.33
C ALA A 220 28.85 -25.64 -3.00
N ASP A 221 29.04 -25.95 -1.71
CA ASP A 221 29.63 -27.21 -1.26
C ASP A 221 28.75 -28.41 -1.62
N ILE A 222 27.44 -28.35 -1.35
CA ILE A 222 26.48 -29.39 -1.73
C ILE A 222 26.51 -29.62 -3.24
N VAL A 223 26.41 -28.54 -4.03
CA VAL A 223 26.44 -28.63 -5.50
C VAL A 223 27.78 -29.17 -6.02
N SER A 224 28.90 -28.89 -5.35
CA SER A 224 30.21 -29.39 -5.79
C SER A 224 30.42 -30.88 -5.51
N LYS A 225 29.79 -31.41 -4.45
CA LYS A 225 29.95 -32.78 -3.97
C LYS A 225 28.85 -33.73 -4.43
N HIS A 226 27.72 -33.21 -4.91
CA HIS A 226 26.60 -34.04 -5.31
C HIS A 226 26.95 -34.83 -6.59
N SER A 227 26.77 -36.15 -6.55
CA SER A 227 27.20 -37.05 -7.64
C SER A 227 26.48 -36.80 -8.96
N ALA A 228 25.24 -36.31 -8.89
CA ALA A 228 24.41 -36.04 -10.06
C ALA A 228 24.56 -34.62 -10.65
N THR A 229 25.37 -33.76 -10.03
CA THR A 229 25.56 -32.39 -10.51
C THR A 229 26.80 -32.27 -11.36
N SER A 230 26.69 -31.59 -12.49
CA SER A 230 27.84 -31.23 -13.31
C SER A 230 27.88 -29.71 -13.50
N LYS A 231 29.08 -29.14 -13.49
CA LYS A 231 29.26 -27.72 -13.79
C LYS A 231 28.82 -27.45 -15.23
N PHE A 232 28.02 -26.41 -15.43
CA PHE A 232 27.54 -26.02 -16.76
C PHE A 232 28.23 -24.71 -17.18
N PRO A 233 29.20 -24.75 -18.13
CA PRO A 233 30.05 -23.60 -18.43
C PRO A 233 29.36 -22.62 -19.39
N LEU A 234 28.52 -21.73 -18.83
CA LEU A 234 27.87 -20.67 -19.59
C LEU A 234 28.72 -19.37 -19.56
N LYS A 235 28.89 -18.71 -20.71
CA LYS A 235 29.74 -17.50 -20.83
C LYS A 235 29.32 -16.43 -19.83
N LYS A 236 30.30 -15.88 -19.11
CA LYS A 236 30.14 -14.79 -18.12
C LYS A 236 29.24 -15.12 -16.92
N GLN A 237 28.80 -16.37 -16.76
CA GLN A 237 27.99 -16.81 -15.63
C GLN A 237 28.80 -17.74 -14.73
N ARG A 238 28.73 -17.48 -13.42
CA ARG A 238 29.27 -18.34 -12.36
C ARG A 238 28.10 -19.02 -11.63
N GLU A 239 28.41 -20.05 -10.83
CA GLU A 239 27.42 -20.82 -10.06
C GLU A 239 26.30 -21.47 -10.91
N VAL A 240 26.62 -21.91 -12.13
CA VAL A 240 25.68 -22.63 -13.01
C VAL A 240 26.01 -24.11 -13.03
N PHE A 241 25.01 -24.95 -12.80
CA PHE A 241 25.13 -26.40 -12.79
C PHE A 241 23.94 -27.04 -13.48
N CYS A 242 24.14 -28.27 -13.95
CA CYS A 242 23.07 -29.12 -14.48
C CYS A 242 22.92 -30.39 -13.66
N VAL A 243 21.71 -30.93 -13.64
CA VAL A 243 21.35 -32.17 -12.94
C VAL A 243 20.35 -32.97 -13.78
N PRO A 244 20.40 -34.31 -13.78
CA PRO A 244 19.36 -35.13 -14.41
C PRO A 244 17.96 -34.73 -13.94
N ALA A 245 17.00 -34.66 -14.87
CA ALA A 245 15.63 -34.23 -14.55
C ALA A 245 14.98 -35.07 -13.45
N THR A 246 15.31 -36.36 -13.38
CA THR A 246 14.83 -37.31 -12.37
C THR A 246 15.33 -37.03 -10.96
N MET A 247 16.44 -36.31 -10.80
CA MET A 247 17.06 -35.98 -9.51
C MET A 247 16.93 -34.50 -9.14
N ALA A 248 16.42 -33.68 -10.07
CA ALA A 248 16.38 -32.24 -9.93
C ALA A 248 15.54 -31.80 -8.73
N ASP A 249 14.33 -32.34 -8.57
CA ASP A 249 13.41 -31.90 -7.51
C ASP A 249 13.96 -32.27 -6.12
N ALA A 250 14.53 -33.46 -5.97
CA ALA A 250 15.16 -33.91 -4.72
C ALA A 250 16.37 -33.04 -4.32
N LEU A 251 17.21 -32.68 -5.30
CA LEU A 251 18.34 -31.78 -5.05
C LEU A 251 17.84 -30.37 -4.70
N VAL A 252 16.86 -29.84 -5.42
CA VAL A 252 16.26 -28.53 -5.13
C VAL A 252 15.71 -28.48 -3.70
N ASP A 253 15.03 -29.53 -3.26
CA ASP A 253 14.52 -29.64 -1.89
C ASP A 253 15.66 -29.73 -0.85
N GLN A 254 16.74 -30.46 -1.14
CA GLN A 254 17.93 -30.50 -0.28
C GLN A 254 18.57 -29.11 -0.13
N LEU A 255 18.81 -28.41 -1.24
CA LEU A 255 19.37 -27.06 -1.24
C LEU A 255 18.46 -26.07 -0.50
N TYR A 256 17.15 -26.17 -0.73
CA TYR A 256 16.16 -25.36 -0.03
C TYR A 256 16.21 -25.56 1.49
N ASN A 257 16.24 -26.82 1.94
CA ASN A 257 16.28 -27.14 3.37
C ASN A 257 17.56 -26.64 4.04
N GLU A 258 18.71 -26.72 3.35
CA GLU A 258 19.97 -26.16 3.84
C GLU A 258 19.87 -24.63 4.00
N CYS A 259 19.43 -23.92 2.95
CA CYS A 259 19.21 -22.47 3.03
C CYS A 259 18.23 -22.11 4.16
N ARG A 260 17.16 -22.90 4.35
CA ARG A 260 16.16 -22.69 5.40
C ARG A 260 16.78 -22.84 6.79
N ALA A 261 17.68 -23.79 6.99
CA ALA A 261 18.39 -23.96 8.27
C ALA A 261 19.25 -22.73 8.61
N PHE A 262 19.88 -22.10 7.61
CA PHE A 262 20.56 -20.82 7.80
C PHE A 262 19.59 -19.68 8.07
N GLY A 263 18.48 -19.59 7.35
CA GLY A 263 17.40 -18.62 7.63
C GLY A 263 16.94 -18.69 9.08
N ALA A 264 16.73 -19.90 9.61
CA ALA A 264 16.33 -20.15 11.00
C ALA A 264 17.42 -19.80 12.03
N LYS A 265 18.71 -20.00 11.69
CA LYS A 265 19.86 -19.64 12.55
C LYS A 265 20.23 -18.16 12.48
N SER A 266 19.84 -17.46 11.43
CA SER A 266 20.34 -16.12 11.07
C SER A 266 19.79 -14.96 11.91
N VAL A 267 18.93 -15.24 12.88
CA VAL A 267 18.42 -14.25 13.83
C VAL A 267 19.25 -14.30 15.10
N SER A 268 20.44 -13.69 15.09
CA SER A 268 21.16 -13.47 16.35
C SER A 268 20.51 -12.31 17.11
N VAL A 269 20.27 -12.52 18.41
CA VAL A 269 19.67 -11.53 19.32
C VAL A 269 20.38 -10.18 19.21
N ASP A 270 21.72 -10.19 19.13
CA ASP A 270 22.54 -8.97 19.04
C ASP A 270 22.28 -8.15 17.77
N LYS A 271 21.98 -8.80 16.64
CA LYS A 271 21.67 -8.11 15.38
C LYS A 271 20.25 -7.57 15.37
N LEU A 272 19.28 -8.30 15.92
CA LEU A 272 17.94 -7.76 16.13
C LEU A 272 17.94 -6.57 17.08
N VAL A 273 18.80 -6.58 18.11
CA VAL A 273 18.99 -5.44 19.02
C VAL A 273 19.58 -4.24 18.27
N ALA A 274 20.57 -4.45 17.39
CA ALA A 274 21.16 -3.39 16.59
C ALA A 274 20.17 -2.81 15.55
N GLU A 275 19.39 -3.67 14.89
CA GLU A 275 18.38 -3.27 13.90
C GLU A 275 17.18 -2.60 14.57
N LYS A 276 16.74 -3.09 15.74
CA LYS A 276 15.77 -2.40 16.60
C LYS A 276 16.25 -1.02 17.01
N ALA A 277 17.53 -0.87 17.42
CA ALA A 277 18.08 0.41 17.81
C ALA A 277 18.16 1.41 16.62
N MET A 278 18.35 0.91 15.41
CA MET A 278 18.30 1.71 14.18
C MET A 278 16.88 2.17 13.87
N ILE A 279 15.92 1.24 13.86
CA ILE A 279 14.50 1.51 13.59
C ILE A 279 13.92 2.44 14.66
N GLN A 280 14.29 2.29 15.93
CA GLN A 280 13.86 3.21 17.00
C GLN A 280 14.42 4.63 16.80
N ARG A 281 15.63 4.76 16.27
CA ARG A 281 16.21 6.07 15.92
C ARG A 281 15.44 6.71 14.77
N ASP A 282 15.12 5.94 13.74
CA ASP A 282 14.37 6.42 12.58
C ASP A 282 12.92 6.75 12.93
N LEU A 283 12.27 5.93 13.76
CA LEU A 283 10.91 6.18 14.25
C LEU A 283 10.85 7.47 15.07
N LYS A 284 11.83 7.69 15.97
CA LYS A 284 11.93 8.93 16.73
C LYS A 284 12.14 10.14 15.82
N ALA A 285 12.98 10.01 14.78
CA ALA A 285 13.19 11.08 13.80
C ALA A 285 11.92 11.39 12.97
N VAL A 286 11.05 10.40 12.75
CA VAL A 286 9.75 10.57 12.11
C VAL A 286 8.74 11.22 13.06
N GLU A 287 8.68 10.80 14.32
CA GLU A 287 7.85 11.41 15.37
C GLU A 287 8.22 12.88 15.59
N ASP A 288 9.51 13.20 15.68
CA ASP A 288 10.00 14.58 15.81
C ASP A 288 9.60 15.43 14.59
N ARG A 289 9.67 14.87 13.37
CA ARG A 289 9.17 15.56 12.16
C ARG A 289 7.66 15.73 12.14
N ALA A 290 6.90 14.74 12.59
CA ALA A 290 5.46 14.81 12.67
C ALA A 290 5.02 15.90 13.66
N LEU A 291 5.67 15.97 14.82
CA LEU A 291 5.44 17.01 15.82
C LEU A 291 5.76 18.41 15.29
N LEU A 292 6.90 18.57 14.59
CA LEU A 292 7.25 19.84 13.94
C LEU A 292 6.22 20.24 12.86
N THR A 293 5.72 19.26 12.11
CA THR A 293 4.70 19.49 11.07
C THR A 293 3.36 19.88 11.69
N GLU A 294 2.97 19.24 12.79
CA GLU A 294 1.75 19.59 13.53
C GLU A 294 1.83 20.99 14.12
N GLN A 295 2.96 21.37 14.72
CA GLN A 295 3.21 22.72 15.21
C GLN A 295 3.15 23.77 14.08
N ALA A 296 3.76 23.47 12.93
CA ALA A 296 3.69 24.35 11.77
C ALA A 296 2.24 24.49 11.23
N ASN A 297 1.49 23.40 11.17
CA ASN A 297 0.08 23.41 10.76
C ASN A 297 -0.79 24.21 11.74
N HIS A 298 -0.55 24.09 13.05
CA HIS A 298 -1.24 24.91 14.05
C HIS A 298 -0.94 26.40 13.86
N GLN A 299 0.31 26.77 13.58
CA GLN A 299 0.68 28.17 13.31
C GLN A 299 0.00 28.70 12.05
N VAL A 300 -0.04 27.91 10.97
CA VAL A 300 -0.73 28.28 9.72
C VAL A 300 -2.24 28.43 9.94
N THR A 301 -2.85 27.51 10.70
CA THR A 301 -4.28 27.58 11.02
C THR A 301 -4.62 28.83 11.82
N GLU A 302 -3.80 29.17 12.81
CA GLU A 302 -4.00 30.37 13.62
C GLU A 302 -3.78 31.66 12.83
N ALA A 303 -2.76 31.70 11.97
CA ALA A 303 -2.55 32.83 11.06
C ALA A 303 -3.72 33.01 10.08
N ASN A 304 -4.27 31.92 9.56
CA ASN A 304 -5.46 31.95 8.71
C ASN A 304 -6.69 32.43 9.47
N ARG A 305 -6.87 32.01 10.73
CA ARG A 305 -7.96 32.47 11.61
C ARG A 305 -7.90 33.99 11.79
N LEU A 306 -6.73 34.52 12.17
CA LEU A 306 -6.52 35.96 12.35
C LEU A 306 -6.74 36.75 11.05
N THR A 307 -6.31 36.19 9.91
CA THR A 307 -6.52 36.80 8.59
C THR A 307 -8.00 36.86 8.23
N MET A 308 -8.75 35.78 8.48
CA MET A 308 -10.19 35.73 8.24
C MET A 308 -10.95 36.69 9.17
N GLU A 309 -10.54 36.84 10.43
CA GLU A 309 -11.11 37.83 11.34
C GLU A 309 -10.88 39.26 10.84
N SER A 310 -9.66 39.57 10.39
CA SER A 310 -9.34 40.86 9.77
C SER A 310 -10.20 41.13 8.53
N LEU A 311 -10.34 40.14 7.65
CA LEU A 311 -11.16 40.26 6.45
C LEU A 311 -12.65 40.45 6.78
N ASN A 312 -13.19 39.70 7.75
CA ASN A 312 -14.57 39.85 8.20
C ASN A 312 -14.83 41.23 8.79
N ASN A 313 -13.88 41.77 9.55
CA ASN A 313 -13.95 43.14 10.07
C ASN A 313 -13.92 44.17 8.94
N ALA A 314 -13.06 43.98 7.92
CA ALA A 314 -13.03 44.85 6.75
C ALA A 314 -14.34 44.81 5.96
N ILE A 315 -14.93 43.62 5.78
CA ILE A 315 -16.25 43.45 5.14
C ILE A 315 -17.35 44.15 5.95
N ALA A 316 -17.35 44.00 7.27
CA ALA A 316 -18.33 44.65 8.15
C ALA A 316 -18.21 46.19 8.09
N ASN A 317 -16.99 46.72 8.00
CA ASN A 317 -16.75 48.15 7.83
C ASN A 317 -17.22 48.64 6.46
N ALA A 318 -16.91 47.91 5.38
CA ALA A 318 -17.35 48.24 4.04
C ALA A 318 -18.88 48.24 3.92
N ARG A 319 -19.57 47.29 4.57
CA ARG A 319 -21.03 47.25 4.63
C ARG A 319 -21.61 48.49 5.33
N ARG A 320 -21.04 48.87 6.48
CA ARG A 320 -21.45 50.10 7.18
C ARG A 320 -21.28 51.35 6.31
N ALA A 321 -20.12 51.51 5.67
CA ALA A 321 -19.87 52.63 4.78
C ALA A 321 -20.85 52.65 3.58
N TYR A 322 -21.19 51.48 3.03
CA TYR A 322 -22.18 51.37 1.97
C TYR A 322 -23.59 51.77 2.44
N ASP A 323 -24.01 51.34 3.64
CA ASP A 323 -25.29 51.72 4.20
C ASP A 323 -25.36 53.23 4.48
N GLU A 324 -24.29 53.84 4.99
CA GLU A 324 -24.17 55.29 5.17
C GLU A 324 -24.26 56.04 3.84
N MET A 325 -23.53 55.58 2.82
CA MET A 325 -23.59 56.15 1.46
C MET A 325 -25.01 56.03 0.88
N ARG A 326 -25.68 54.89 1.08
CA ARG A 326 -27.04 54.65 0.61
C ARG A 326 -28.04 55.63 1.25
N VAL A 327 -27.90 55.89 2.55
CA VAL A 327 -28.73 56.88 3.26
C VAL A 327 -28.48 58.28 2.68
N ALA A 328 -27.22 58.69 2.52
CA ALA A 328 -26.86 59.99 1.94
C ALA A 328 -27.39 60.16 0.50
N TYR A 329 -27.37 59.10 -0.31
CA TYR A 329 -27.94 59.09 -1.66
C TYR A 329 -29.45 59.35 -1.63
N PHE A 330 -30.20 58.68 -0.74
CA PHE A 330 -31.64 58.91 -0.61
C PHE A 330 -31.96 60.33 -0.16
N GLU A 331 -31.17 60.91 0.76
CA GLU A 331 -31.34 62.31 1.15
C GLU A 331 -31.07 63.28 0.00
N LEU A 332 -30.04 63.03 -0.80
CA LEU A 332 -29.72 63.85 -1.97
C LEU A 332 -30.81 63.75 -3.04
N ALA A 333 -31.29 62.53 -3.32
CA ALA A 333 -32.37 62.29 -4.27
C ALA A 333 -33.64 63.06 -3.85
N LYS A 334 -33.99 63.02 -2.55
CA LYS A 334 -35.10 63.79 -2.01
C LYS A 334 -34.91 65.30 -2.20
N LYS A 335 -33.72 65.83 -1.88
CA LYS A 335 -33.40 67.27 -2.11
C LYS A 335 -33.49 67.65 -3.59
N TYR A 336 -33.11 66.76 -4.50
CA TYR A 336 -33.22 66.97 -5.94
C TYR A 336 -34.68 67.02 -6.39
N ASP A 337 -35.51 66.07 -5.95
CA ASP A 337 -36.94 66.08 -6.25
C ASP A 337 -37.61 67.34 -5.70
N ASP A 338 -37.32 67.73 -4.45
CA ASP A 338 -37.82 68.98 -3.84
C ASP A 338 -37.39 70.22 -4.67
N ALA A 339 -36.15 70.26 -5.16
CA ALA A 339 -35.65 71.35 -5.99
C ALA A 339 -36.29 71.37 -7.38
N ARG A 340 -36.50 70.20 -8.00
CA ARG A 340 -37.19 70.06 -9.28
C ARG A 340 -38.62 70.57 -9.17
N ASP A 341 -39.33 70.18 -8.12
CA ASP A 341 -40.73 70.57 -7.93
C ASP A 341 -40.85 72.09 -7.74
N ARG A 342 -39.95 72.72 -6.97
CA ARG A 342 -39.85 74.19 -6.87
C ARG A 342 -39.58 74.88 -8.21
N LEU A 343 -38.75 74.26 -9.06
CA LEU A 343 -38.39 74.82 -10.37
C LEU A 343 -39.58 74.73 -11.34
N MET A 344 -40.36 73.66 -11.27
CA MET A 344 -41.63 73.51 -12.01
C MET A 344 -42.66 74.53 -11.55
N ASP A 345 -42.80 74.75 -10.24
CA ASP A 345 -43.67 75.81 -9.69
C ASP A 345 -43.26 77.20 -10.21
N PHE A 346 -41.95 77.48 -10.25
CA PHE A 346 -41.43 78.73 -10.79
C PHE A 346 -41.68 78.88 -12.30
N ALA A 347 -41.55 77.78 -13.06
CA ALA A 347 -41.84 77.77 -14.49
C ALA A 347 -43.33 78.00 -14.79
N LEU A 348 -44.24 77.50 -13.93
CA LEU A 348 -45.68 77.76 -14.02
C LEU A 348 -46.04 79.23 -13.71
N LEU A 349 -45.23 79.92 -12.92
CA LEU A 349 -45.36 81.35 -12.63
C LEU A 349 -44.69 82.25 -13.69
N ALA A 350 -43.93 81.67 -14.64
CA ALA A 350 -43.27 82.44 -15.68
C ALA A 350 -44.31 83.03 -16.66
N PRO A 351 -44.25 84.35 -16.96
CA PRO A 351 -45.19 84.98 -17.87
C PRO A 351 -45.08 84.34 -19.26
N SER A 352 -46.19 83.79 -19.75
CA SER A 352 -46.28 83.18 -21.08
C SER A 352 -45.77 84.17 -22.14
N SER A 353 -44.61 83.87 -22.74
CA SER A 353 -44.06 84.69 -23.80
C SER A 353 -45.08 84.76 -24.94
N LYS A 354 -45.41 85.99 -25.36
CA LYS A 354 -46.26 86.24 -26.52
C LYS A 354 -45.63 85.50 -27.70
N LYS A 355 -46.38 84.57 -28.30
CA LYS A 355 -46.02 83.90 -29.56
C LYS A 355 -45.51 84.94 -30.55
N HIS A 356 -44.24 84.81 -30.95
CA HIS A 356 -43.71 85.56 -32.08
C HIS A 356 -44.46 85.05 -33.32
N LYS A 357 -45.27 85.91 -33.95
CA LYS A 357 -45.92 85.60 -35.23
C LYS A 357 -44.79 85.36 -36.25
N PRO A 358 -44.79 84.26 -37.00
CA PRO A 358 -43.93 84.15 -38.18
C PRO A 358 -44.40 85.22 -39.18
N ASN A 359 -43.46 85.99 -39.72
CA ASN A 359 -43.74 86.93 -40.79
C ASN A 359 -44.31 86.18 -42.00
N PRO A 360 -45.40 86.67 -42.62
CA PRO A 360 -45.85 86.12 -43.88
C PRO A 360 -44.86 86.51 -44.99
N PRO A 361 -44.70 85.68 -46.03
CA PRO A 361 -43.82 85.98 -47.15
C PRO A 361 -44.47 87.04 -48.05
N GLN A 362 -43.86 88.22 -48.12
CA GLN A 362 -43.37 88.92 -49.32
C GLN A 362 -43.00 90.36 -48.97
#